data_AF-A0A662D4H8-F1
#
_entry.id   AF-A0A662D4H8-F1
#
_cell.length_a   1.000
_cell.length_b   1.000
_cell.length_c   1.000
_cell.angle_alpha   90.00
_cell.angle_beta   90.00
_cell.angle_gamma   90.00
#
_symmetry.space_group_name_H-M   'P 1'
#
loop_
_entity.id
_entity.type
_entity.pdbx_description
1 polymer ?
#
loop_
_entity_poly.entity_id
_entity_poly.type
_entity_poly.pdbx_seq_one_letter_code
_entity_poly.pdbx_strand_id
1 'polypeptide(L)'
;MKQYSDFRSDTVTRPTPKMREAMAQAEVGDDVLGDDPTVQKLESLAASIMGKEAGLFVPSGTMGNSIAIKVWTKELEEIILESRSHIFNMESTHLAFISRVLPRCLPSQRGAMDPEEVRSNVRQANVHIPQTSLICVENTHNNWSGAVVPLDNLKELRAVADEFGLKIHLDGARIFNASLASGISVKDYAAQADSVMFCLSKGLSAPVGSMVVGPRSFIEMARRVRKALG
;
A
#
# COMPACT_ATOMS: atom_id res chain seq x y z
N MET A 1 -30.66 -14.55 -10.81
CA MET A 1 -30.44 -13.67 -9.63
C MET A 1 -31.11 -12.33 -9.90
N LYS A 2 -31.82 -11.75 -8.94
CA LYS A 2 -32.33 -10.37 -9.09
C LYS A 2 -31.14 -9.44 -9.29
N GLN A 3 -31.20 -8.61 -10.34
CA GLN A 3 -30.19 -7.62 -10.65
C GLN A 3 -30.41 -6.42 -9.73
N TYR A 4 -29.49 -6.22 -8.79
CA TYR A 4 -29.51 -5.08 -7.87
C TYR A 4 -28.33 -4.17 -8.20
N SER A 5 -28.56 -2.86 -8.23
CA SER A 5 -27.48 -1.88 -8.26
C SER A 5 -26.90 -1.74 -6.85
N ASP A 6 -25.66 -2.17 -6.64
CA ASP A 6 -24.98 -2.16 -5.35
C ASP A 6 -23.90 -1.06 -5.32
N PHE A 7 -24.21 0.04 -4.63
CA PHE A 7 -23.34 1.23 -4.51
C PHE A 7 -22.63 1.32 -3.16
N ARG A 8 -22.59 0.24 -2.38
CA ARG A 8 -21.96 0.26 -1.04
C ARG A 8 -20.45 0.49 -1.12
N SER A 9 -19.79 -0.12 -2.10
CA SER A 9 -18.34 -0.08 -2.29
C SER A 9 -17.96 -0.75 -3.62
N ASP A 10 -16.82 -0.39 -4.20
CA ASP A 10 -16.20 -1.11 -5.32
C ASP A 10 -15.65 -2.50 -4.93
N THR A 11 -15.67 -2.86 -3.65
CA THR A 11 -15.34 -4.21 -3.18
C THR A 11 -16.40 -5.26 -3.51
N VAL A 12 -17.61 -4.85 -3.95
CA VAL A 12 -18.72 -5.78 -4.28
C VAL A 12 -18.63 -6.34 -5.71
N THR A 13 -17.60 -5.95 -6.47
CA THR A 13 -17.34 -6.47 -7.82
C THR A 13 -17.24 -7.99 -7.83
N ARG A 14 -17.61 -8.60 -8.96
CA ARG A 14 -17.53 -10.05 -9.16
C ARG A 14 -16.65 -10.35 -10.37
N PRO A 15 -15.92 -11.49 -10.38
CA PRO A 15 -15.10 -11.88 -11.52
C PRO A 15 -15.92 -11.94 -12.82
N THR A 16 -15.37 -11.36 -13.88
CA THR A 16 -15.93 -11.43 -15.23
C THR A 16 -15.87 -12.87 -15.77
N PRO A 17 -16.63 -13.20 -16.84
CA PRO A 17 -16.53 -14.52 -17.47
C PRO A 17 -15.09 -14.89 -17.88
N LYS A 18 -14.33 -13.95 -18.47
CA LYS A 18 -12.93 -14.16 -18.84
C LYS A 18 -12.03 -14.41 -17.63
N MET A 19 -12.26 -13.71 -16.51
CA MET A 19 -11.52 -13.98 -15.27
C MET A 19 -11.83 -15.38 -14.72
N ARG A 20 -13.08 -15.83 -14.80
CA ARG A 20 -13.48 -17.18 -14.36
C ARG A 20 -12.80 -18.26 -15.19
N GLU A 21 -12.76 -18.08 -16.51
CA GLU A 21 -12.07 -18.97 -17.43
C GLU A 21 -10.56 -19.00 -17.14
N ALA A 22 -9.93 -17.83 -17.00
CA ALA A 22 -8.51 -17.73 -16.69
C ALA A 22 -8.15 -18.41 -15.37
N MET A 23 -8.99 -18.27 -14.32
CA MET A 23 -8.79 -18.98 -13.05
C MET A 23 -8.95 -20.49 -13.20
N ALA A 24 -9.91 -20.96 -14.01
CA ALA A 24 -10.15 -22.39 -14.22
C ALA A 24 -9.04 -23.08 -15.02
N GLN A 25 -8.30 -22.32 -15.84
CA GLN A 25 -7.24 -22.81 -16.71
C GLN A 25 -5.83 -22.44 -16.23
N ALA A 26 -5.69 -21.80 -15.07
CA ALA A 26 -4.40 -21.34 -14.57
C ALA A 26 -3.44 -22.51 -14.29
N GLU A 27 -2.18 -22.37 -14.71
CA GLU A 27 -1.10 -23.24 -14.25
C GLU A 27 -0.74 -22.86 -12.82
N VAL A 28 -0.70 -23.84 -11.92
CA VAL A 28 -0.53 -23.62 -10.47
C VAL A 28 0.58 -24.48 -9.90
N GLY A 29 1.11 -24.05 -8.76
CA GLY A 29 2.14 -24.75 -7.99
C GLY A 29 2.02 -24.46 -6.50
N ASP A 30 3.09 -24.71 -5.75
CA ASP A 30 3.20 -24.36 -4.33
C ASP A 30 3.96 -23.02 -4.17
N ASP A 31 3.22 -21.95 -3.89
CA ASP A 31 3.79 -20.61 -3.66
C ASP A 31 4.76 -20.56 -2.46
N VAL A 32 4.69 -21.50 -1.51
CA VAL A 32 5.66 -21.58 -0.39
C VAL A 32 7.00 -22.09 -0.88
N LEU A 33 7.01 -23.05 -1.81
CA LEU A 33 8.22 -23.55 -2.47
C LEU A 33 8.69 -22.63 -3.61
N GLY A 34 7.81 -21.71 -4.03
CA GLY A 34 8.10 -20.71 -5.04
C GLY A 34 8.02 -21.27 -6.46
N ASP A 35 7.19 -22.27 -6.72
CA ASP A 35 7.03 -22.90 -8.03
C ASP A 35 5.64 -22.69 -8.66
N ASP A 36 4.79 -21.80 -8.13
CA ASP A 36 3.55 -21.38 -8.79
C ASP A 36 3.82 -20.38 -9.93
N PRO A 37 3.68 -20.78 -11.21
CA PRO A 37 4.05 -19.93 -12.35
C PRO A 37 3.09 -18.75 -12.54
N THR A 38 1.82 -18.89 -12.16
CA THR A 38 0.83 -17.82 -12.30
C THR A 38 1.09 -16.71 -11.26
N VAL A 39 1.41 -17.07 -10.02
CA VAL A 39 1.77 -16.10 -8.97
C VAL A 39 3.05 -15.37 -9.34
N GLN A 40 4.10 -16.07 -9.78
CA GLN A 40 5.35 -15.44 -10.21
C GLN A 40 5.15 -14.43 -11.36
N LYS A 41 4.31 -14.80 -12.33
CA LYS A 41 3.97 -13.92 -13.45
C LYS A 41 3.21 -12.68 -12.98
N LEU A 42 2.25 -12.84 -12.07
CA LEU A 42 1.49 -11.73 -11.49
C LEU A 42 2.42 -10.77 -10.71
N GLU A 43 3.29 -11.30 -9.86
CA GLU A 43 4.26 -10.53 -9.07
C GLU A 43 5.23 -9.75 -9.98
N SER A 44 5.76 -10.40 -11.02
CA SER A 44 6.66 -9.78 -12.00
C SER A 44 5.97 -8.68 -12.81
N LEU A 45 4.73 -8.92 -13.24
CA LEU A 45 3.93 -7.93 -13.97
C LEU A 45 3.60 -6.71 -13.09
N ALA A 46 3.18 -6.95 -11.84
CA ALA A 46 2.89 -5.90 -10.87
C ALA A 46 4.10 -5.00 -10.62
N ALA A 47 5.28 -5.61 -10.41
CA ALA A 47 6.54 -4.89 -10.22
C ALA A 47 6.86 -4.03 -11.45
N SER A 48 6.76 -4.60 -12.65
CA SER A 48 7.02 -3.89 -13.92
C SER A 48 6.07 -2.68 -14.12
N ILE A 49 4.77 -2.86 -13.93
CA ILE A 49 3.75 -1.80 -14.07
C ILE A 49 4.05 -0.64 -13.12
N MET A 50 4.44 -0.94 -11.88
CA MET A 50 4.75 0.07 -10.86
C MET A 50 6.18 0.61 -10.96
N GLY A 51 7.02 0.08 -11.85
CA GLY A 51 8.44 0.44 -11.95
C GLY A 51 9.25 0.07 -10.70
N LYS A 52 8.94 -1.06 -10.06
CA LYS A 52 9.65 -1.61 -8.89
C LYS A 52 10.40 -2.89 -9.24
N GLU A 53 11.30 -3.30 -8.36
CA GLU A 53 12.20 -4.43 -8.60
C GLU A 53 11.51 -5.79 -8.43
N ALA A 54 10.57 -5.88 -7.48
CA ALA A 54 9.87 -7.11 -7.15
C ALA A 54 8.45 -6.82 -6.63
N GLY A 55 7.61 -7.87 -6.68
CA GLY A 55 6.24 -7.86 -6.18
C GLY A 55 5.97 -9.04 -5.27
N LEU A 56 4.94 -8.92 -4.44
CA LEU A 56 4.44 -9.94 -3.54
C LEU A 56 2.91 -9.95 -3.60
N PHE A 57 2.32 -11.08 -3.93
CA PHE A 57 0.88 -11.27 -3.79
C PHE A 57 0.50 -11.47 -2.32
N VAL A 58 -0.54 -10.79 -1.87
CA VAL A 58 -1.11 -10.91 -0.52
C VAL A 58 -2.63 -11.07 -0.57
N PRO A 59 -3.27 -11.79 0.37
CA PRO A 59 -4.71 -12.01 0.36
C PRO A 59 -5.58 -10.75 0.47
N SER A 60 -5.07 -9.69 1.12
CA SER A 60 -5.82 -8.45 1.37
C SER A 60 -4.91 -7.22 1.38
N GLY A 61 -5.50 -6.04 1.14
CA GLY A 61 -4.78 -4.77 1.24
C GLY A 61 -4.26 -4.50 2.65
N THR A 62 -5.06 -4.83 3.68
CA THR A 62 -4.66 -4.73 5.09
C THR A 62 -3.42 -5.57 5.40
N MET A 63 -3.32 -6.80 4.87
CA MET A 63 -2.10 -7.60 5.05
C MET A 63 -0.92 -6.93 4.33
N GLY A 64 -1.14 -6.38 3.13
CA GLY A 64 -0.11 -5.66 2.39
C GLY A 64 0.45 -4.45 3.14
N ASN A 65 -0.42 -3.57 3.65
CA ASN A 65 -0.04 -2.42 4.48
C ASN A 65 0.65 -2.87 5.77
N SER A 66 0.10 -3.86 6.47
CA SER A 66 0.68 -4.41 7.69
C SER A 66 2.10 -4.95 7.49
N ILE A 67 2.31 -5.72 6.41
CA ILE A 67 3.63 -6.25 6.05
C ILE A 67 4.58 -5.10 5.75
N ALA A 68 4.17 -4.13 4.92
CA ALA A 68 5.04 -3.02 4.54
C ALA A 68 5.51 -2.23 5.76
N ILE A 69 4.59 -1.90 6.66
CA ILE A 69 4.91 -1.18 7.90
C ILE A 69 5.83 -2.04 8.78
N LYS A 70 5.53 -3.34 8.95
CA LYS A 70 6.37 -4.22 9.77
C LYS A 70 7.80 -4.35 9.24
N VAL A 71 7.99 -4.34 7.92
CA VAL A 71 9.32 -4.45 7.31
C VAL A 71 10.09 -3.14 7.41
N TRP A 72 9.42 -1.99 7.26
CA TRP A 72 10.06 -0.68 7.32
C TRP A 72 10.32 -0.15 8.73
N THR A 73 9.75 -0.78 9.75
CA THR A 73 9.81 -0.28 11.12
C THR A 73 10.36 -1.30 12.12
N LYS A 74 10.80 -0.80 13.27
CA LYS A 74 11.24 -1.57 14.43
C LYS A 74 10.51 -1.15 15.69
N GLU A 75 10.61 -1.95 16.75
CA GLU A 75 10.17 -1.51 18.07
C GLU A 75 10.82 -0.17 18.48
N LEU A 76 10.07 0.64 19.24
CA LEU A 76 10.45 2.00 19.68
C LEU A 76 10.48 3.06 18.56
N GLU A 77 9.99 2.73 17.37
CA GLU A 77 9.77 3.68 16.29
C GLU A 77 8.30 4.12 16.20
N GLU A 78 8.07 5.22 15.49
CA GLU A 78 6.75 5.72 15.11
C GLU A 78 6.67 5.97 13.60
N ILE A 79 5.44 6.06 13.09
CA ILE A 79 5.16 6.36 11.69
C ILE A 79 4.33 7.63 11.58
N ILE A 80 4.55 8.46 10.55
CA ILE A 80 3.70 9.60 10.21
C ILE A 80 2.69 9.15 9.15
N LEU A 81 1.42 9.50 9.34
CA LEU A 81 0.36 9.17 8.38
C LEU A 81 -0.83 10.13 8.48
N GLU A 82 -1.68 10.16 7.46
CA GLU A 82 -2.86 11.04 7.44
C GLU A 82 -3.97 10.54 8.39
N SER A 83 -4.51 11.44 9.22
CA SER A 83 -5.42 11.13 10.34
C SER A 83 -6.72 10.39 9.98
N ARG A 84 -7.16 10.45 8.72
CA ARG A 84 -8.34 9.79 8.17
C ARG A 84 -7.98 8.63 7.24
N SER A 85 -6.71 8.28 7.07
CA SER A 85 -6.28 7.18 6.21
C SER A 85 -6.81 5.81 6.66
N HIS A 86 -6.86 4.88 5.71
CA HIS A 86 -7.29 3.51 5.90
C HIS A 86 -6.40 2.77 6.91
N ILE A 87 -5.08 2.92 6.79
CA ILE A 87 -4.08 2.33 7.69
C ILE A 87 -4.43 2.61 9.17
N PHE A 88 -4.79 3.86 9.50
CA PHE A 88 -5.12 4.19 10.89
C PHE A 88 -6.54 3.80 11.29
N ASN A 89 -7.52 4.04 10.41
CA ASN A 89 -8.93 3.96 10.81
C ASN A 89 -9.57 2.59 10.58
N MET A 90 -9.10 1.80 9.60
CA MET A 90 -9.83 0.65 9.05
C MET A 90 -9.03 -0.66 9.08
N GLU A 91 -7.94 -0.72 9.84
CA GLU A 91 -7.05 -1.89 9.93
C GLU A 91 -6.86 -2.40 11.37
N SER A 92 -7.86 -2.20 12.23
CA SER A 92 -7.98 -2.85 13.55
C SER A 92 -6.70 -2.79 14.39
N THR A 93 -6.09 -1.60 14.53
CA THR A 93 -4.89 -1.37 15.37
C THR A 93 -3.66 -2.20 14.99
N HIS A 94 -3.57 -2.69 13.75
CA HIS A 94 -2.45 -3.51 13.28
C HIS A 94 -1.06 -2.88 13.51
N LEU A 95 -0.96 -1.55 13.52
CA LEU A 95 0.27 -0.81 13.85
C LEU A 95 0.85 -1.24 15.20
N ALA A 96 0.01 -1.23 16.24
CA ALA A 96 0.41 -1.60 17.60
C ALA A 96 0.50 -3.12 17.76
N PHE A 97 -0.43 -3.87 17.16
CA PHE A 97 -0.51 -5.32 17.33
C PHE A 97 0.62 -6.07 16.60
N ILE A 98 0.90 -5.72 15.34
CA ILE A 98 1.85 -6.44 14.47
C ILE A 98 3.22 -5.77 14.51
N SER A 99 3.25 -4.46 14.27
CA SER A 99 4.49 -3.71 14.07
C SER A 99 5.08 -3.14 15.36
N ARG A 100 4.27 -3.05 16.43
CA ARG A 100 4.63 -2.46 17.73
C ARG A 100 5.13 -1.01 17.61
N VAL A 101 4.53 -0.28 16.68
CA VAL A 101 4.77 1.15 16.47
C VAL A 101 3.50 1.94 16.75
N LEU A 102 3.68 3.21 17.07
CA LEU A 102 2.58 4.15 17.24
C LEU A 102 2.48 5.09 16.04
N PRO A 103 1.26 5.53 15.69
CA PRO A 103 1.06 6.53 14.66
C PRO A 103 1.23 7.95 15.20
N ARG A 104 1.79 8.81 14.37
CA ARG A 104 1.70 10.26 14.43
C ARG A 104 0.76 10.71 13.32
N CYS A 105 -0.51 10.88 13.68
CA CYS A 105 -1.55 11.29 12.75
C CYS A 105 -1.50 12.79 12.47
N LEU A 106 -1.44 13.17 11.20
CA LEU A 106 -1.47 14.56 10.75
C LEU A 106 -2.74 14.85 9.96
N PRO A 107 -3.28 16.08 9.99
CA PRO A 107 -4.38 16.46 9.12
C PRO A 107 -3.92 16.54 7.66
N SER A 108 -4.88 16.67 6.75
CA SER A 108 -4.60 16.91 5.34
C SER A 108 -5.69 17.76 4.72
N GLN A 109 -5.42 18.27 3.52
CA GLN A 109 -6.45 18.79 2.65
C GLN A 109 -6.66 17.82 1.49
N ARG A 110 -7.84 17.17 1.45
CA ARG A 110 -8.16 16.17 0.41
C ARG A 110 -7.14 15.02 0.33
N GLY A 111 -6.58 14.61 1.47
CA GLY A 111 -5.60 13.53 1.56
C GLY A 111 -4.14 13.97 1.37
N ALA A 112 -3.90 15.21 0.93
CA ALA A 112 -2.55 15.77 0.82
C ALA A 112 -2.14 16.38 2.18
N MET A 113 -1.24 15.70 2.90
CA MET A 113 -0.62 16.24 4.11
C MET A 113 0.29 17.42 3.75
N ASP A 114 0.36 18.43 4.61
CA ASP A 114 1.30 19.54 4.45
C ASP A 114 2.75 19.03 4.67
N PRO A 115 3.66 19.13 3.68
CA PRO A 115 5.03 18.69 3.83
C PRO A 115 5.80 19.37 4.96
N GLU A 116 5.50 20.63 5.27
CA GLU A 116 6.13 21.34 6.39
C GLU A 116 5.58 20.88 7.75
N GLU A 117 4.30 20.49 7.80
CA GLU A 117 3.74 19.84 8.99
C GLU A 117 4.36 18.45 9.18
N VAL A 118 4.58 17.69 8.12
CA VAL A 118 5.31 16.40 8.18
C VAL A 118 6.74 16.64 8.67
N ARG A 119 7.47 17.58 8.07
CA ARG A 119 8.85 17.96 8.43
C ARG A 119 8.98 18.31 9.90
N SER A 120 8.14 19.19 10.41
CA SER A 120 8.16 19.63 11.81
C SER A 120 7.76 18.54 12.82
N ASN A 121 7.17 17.45 12.34
CA ASN A 121 6.75 16.31 13.14
C ASN A 121 7.70 15.11 13.04
N VAL A 122 8.76 15.16 12.23
CA VAL A 122 9.81 14.15 12.23
C VAL A 122 10.56 14.20 13.56
N ARG A 123 10.67 13.05 14.23
CA ARG A 123 11.36 12.91 15.51
C ARG A 123 12.64 12.11 15.38
N GLN A 124 13.70 12.65 15.96
CA GLN A 124 14.93 11.92 16.26
C GLN A 124 14.83 11.35 17.67
N ALA A 125 15.09 10.05 17.83
CA ALA A 125 14.93 9.37 19.11
C ALA A 125 15.80 9.98 20.23
N ASN A 126 15.22 10.01 21.43
CA ASN A 126 15.94 10.18 22.70
C ASN A 126 15.24 9.36 23.80
N VAL A 127 15.65 9.50 25.06
CA VAL A 127 15.06 8.74 26.19
C VAL A 127 13.54 8.96 26.37
N HIS A 128 12.98 10.06 25.86
CA HIS A 128 11.56 10.43 26.02
C HIS A 128 10.70 10.21 24.77
N ILE A 129 11.28 10.24 23.56
CA ILE A 129 10.52 10.26 22.30
C ILE A 129 11.00 9.18 21.32
N PRO A 130 10.09 8.59 20.52
CA PRO A 130 10.44 7.57 19.52
C PRO A 130 11.21 8.16 18.34
N GLN A 131 11.81 7.28 17.54
CA GLN A 131 12.36 7.62 16.22
C GLN A 131 11.26 7.54 15.17
N THR A 132 11.07 8.58 14.36
CA THR A 132 10.25 8.47 13.14
C THR A 132 11.03 7.71 12.07
N SER A 133 10.43 6.70 11.43
CA SER A 133 11.10 5.90 10.39
C SER A 133 10.34 5.77 9.08
N LEU A 134 9.02 6.03 9.08
CA LEU A 134 8.16 5.83 7.91
C LEU A 134 7.11 6.93 7.79
N ILE A 135 6.88 7.38 6.56
CA ILE A 135 5.72 8.18 6.16
C ILE A 135 4.78 7.28 5.34
N CYS A 136 3.51 7.21 5.72
CA CYS A 136 2.47 6.51 4.97
C CYS A 136 1.53 7.52 4.30
N VAL A 137 1.26 7.30 3.01
CA VAL A 137 0.34 8.12 2.19
C VAL A 137 -0.72 7.23 1.55
N GLU A 138 -1.89 7.77 1.21
CA GLU A 138 -2.98 7.03 0.58
C GLU A 138 -3.42 7.71 -0.72
N ASN A 139 -3.44 6.99 -1.85
CA ASN A 139 -3.88 7.54 -3.14
C ASN A 139 -4.60 6.51 -4.04
N THR A 140 -5.85 6.71 -4.43
CA THR A 140 -6.78 7.78 -3.99
C THR A 140 -7.14 7.67 -2.52
N HIS A 141 -7.43 8.80 -1.87
CA HIS A 141 -7.78 8.83 -0.46
C HIS A 141 -9.27 8.58 -0.19
N ASN A 142 -9.60 7.46 0.45
CA ASN A 142 -10.96 6.95 0.65
C ASN A 142 -11.83 7.89 1.48
N ASN A 143 -11.36 8.28 2.68
CA ASN A 143 -12.12 9.16 3.57
C ASN A 143 -12.14 10.63 3.12
N TRP A 144 -11.48 10.96 2.01
CA TRP A 144 -11.63 12.22 1.28
C TRP A 144 -12.46 12.03 0.00
N SER A 145 -13.37 11.06 0.01
CA SER A 145 -14.29 10.74 -1.10
C SER A 145 -13.58 10.36 -2.40
N GLY A 146 -12.50 9.57 -2.29
CA GLY A 146 -11.71 9.15 -3.45
C GLY A 146 -10.86 10.27 -4.05
N ALA A 147 -10.44 11.25 -3.24
CA ALA A 147 -9.59 12.34 -3.70
C ALA A 147 -8.26 11.82 -4.27
N VAL A 148 -7.84 12.40 -5.39
CA VAL A 148 -6.51 12.17 -5.96
C VAL A 148 -5.52 13.08 -5.25
N VAL A 149 -4.49 12.49 -4.62
CA VAL A 149 -3.40 13.28 -4.05
C VAL A 149 -2.53 13.84 -5.19
N PRO A 150 -2.27 15.16 -5.22
CA PRO A 150 -1.42 15.76 -6.24
C PRO A 150 -0.02 15.14 -6.26
N LEU A 151 0.53 14.90 -7.46
CA LEU A 151 1.88 14.34 -7.59
C LEU A 151 2.94 15.24 -6.97
N ASP A 152 2.80 16.56 -7.09
CA ASP A 152 3.78 17.50 -6.53
C ASP A 152 3.82 17.45 -5.00
N ASN A 153 2.69 17.24 -4.32
CA ASN A 153 2.67 16.99 -2.88
C ASN A 153 3.46 15.72 -2.51
N LEU A 154 3.33 14.64 -3.29
CA LEU A 154 4.10 13.42 -3.05
C LEU A 154 5.61 13.62 -3.31
N LYS A 155 5.99 14.47 -4.26
CA LYS A 155 7.40 14.85 -4.48
C LYS A 155 7.95 15.66 -3.30
N GLU A 156 7.16 16.57 -2.74
CA GLU A 156 7.55 17.36 -1.56
C GLU A 156 7.71 16.45 -0.34
N LEU A 157 6.79 15.50 -0.13
CA LEU A 157 6.92 14.49 0.92
C LEU A 157 8.14 13.59 0.71
N ARG A 158 8.46 13.22 -0.55
CA ARG A 158 9.70 12.50 -0.89
C ARG A 158 10.94 13.30 -0.51
N ALA A 159 10.97 14.61 -0.79
CA ALA A 159 12.08 15.47 -0.39
C ALA A 159 12.25 15.52 1.14
N VAL A 160 11.15 15.61 1.90
CA VAL A 160 11.19 15.51 3.37
C VAL A 160 11.74 14.15 3.79
N ALA A 161 11.25 13.06 3.21
CA ALA A 161 11.72 11.72 3.55
C ALA A 161 13.22 11.54 3.25
N ASP A 162 13.72 12.07 2.14
CA ASP A 162 15.15 12.02 1.78
C ASP A 162 16.02 12.81 2.75
N GLU A 163 15.56 13.99 3.18
CA GLU A 163 16.29 14.83 4.14
C GLU A 163 16.53 14.13 5.48
N PHE A 164 15.53 13.39 5.97
CA PHE A 164 15.61 12.71 7.27
C PHE A 164 15.93 11.21 7.17
N GLY A 165 16.20 10.70 5.96
CA GLY A 165 16.48 9.28 5.74
C GLY A 165 15.29 8.35 6.02
N LEU A 166 14.06 8.85 5.87
CA LEU A 166 12.82 8.11 6.07
C LEU A 166 12.41 7.32 4.82
N LYS A 167 11.57 6.32 5.05
CA LYS A 167 10.89 5.58 3.98
C LYS A 167 9.50 6.13 3.72
N ILE A 168 9.00 5.92 2.51
CA ILE A 168 7.60 6.19 2.14
C ILE A 168 6.89 4.91 1.74
N HIS A 169 5.77 4.62 2.37
CA HIS A 169 4.84 3.59 1.93
C HIS A 169 3.56 4.23 1.36
N LEU A 170 3.18 3.83 0.15
CA LEU A 170 1.94 4.27 -0.49
C LEU A 170 0.87 3.18 -0.40
N ASP A 171 -0.19 3.45 0.36
CA ASP A 171 -1.47 2.77 0.20
C ASP A 171 -2.11 3.23 -1.10
N GLY A 172 -1.85 2.45 -2.14
CA GLY A 172 -2.38 2.60 -3.48
C GLY A 172 -3.56 1.68 -3.74
N ALA A 173 -4.41 1.37 -2.75
CA ALA A 173 -5.57 0.48 -2.92
C ALA A 173 -6.40 0.79 -4.17
N ARG A 174 -6.43 2.06 -4.60
CA ARG A 174 -7.10 2.56 -5.80
C ARG A 174 -6.18 3.43 -6.68
N ILE A 175 -4.88 3.12 -6.75
CA ILE A 175 -3.90 3.93 -7.47
C ILE A 175 -4.21 4.02 -8.98
N PHE A 176 -4.81 2.99 -9.57
CA PHE A 176 -5.24 3.03 -10.97
C PHE A 176 -6.39 4.02 -11.22
N ASN A 177 -7.26 4.26 -10.25
CA ASN A 177 -8.27 5.32 -10.32
C ASN A 177 -7.61 6.70 -10.28
N ALA A 178 -6.61 6.89 -9.41
CA ALA A 178 -5.85 8.13 -9.34
C ALA A 178 -5.17 8.41 -10.69
N SER A 179 -4.48 7.41 -11.24
CA SER A 179 -3.80 7.50 -12.54
C SER A 179 -4.76 7.83 -13.69
N LEU A 180 -5.91 7.15 -13.76
CA LEU A 180 -6.92 7.42 -14.78
C LEU A 180 -7.50 8.83 -14.67
N ALA A 181 -7.77 9.31 -13.44
CA ALA A 181 -8.39 10.61 -13.21
C ALA A 181 -7.42 11.79 -13.43
N SER A 182 -6.13 11.63 -13.10
CA SER A 182 -5.14 12.70 -13.24
C SER A 182 -4.38 12.68 -14.56
N GLY A 183 -4.40 11.56 -15.28
CA GLY A 183 -3.54 11.34 -16.46
C GLY A 183 -2.07 11.06 -16.12
N ILE A 184 -1.71 10.99 -14.83
CA ILE A 184 -0.36 10.67 -14.37
C ILE A 184 -0.20 9.16 -14.32
N SER A 185 0.95 8.62 -14.75
CA SER A 185 1.15 7.17 -14.73
C SER A 185 1.28 6.63 -13.29
N VAL A 186 0.85 5.38 -13.06
CA VAL A 186 1.08 4.72 -11.75
C VAL A 186 2.57 4.62 -11.40
N LYS A 187 3.45 4.57 -12.41
CA LYS A 187 4.90 4.55 -12.24
C LYS A 187 5.43 5.87 -11.68
N ASP A 188 4.88 7.01 -12.10
CA ASP A 188 5.29 8.33 -11.59
C ASP A 188 4.89 8.52 -10.12
N TYR A 189 3.70 8.04 -9.75
CA TYR A 189 3.28 7.99 -8.35
C TYR A 189 4.15 7.03 -7.54
N ALA A 190 4.36 5.80 -8.03
CA ALA A 190 5.17 4.79 -7.36
C ALA A 190 6.64 5.21 -7.20
N ALA A 191 7.17 6.06 -8.08
CA ALA A 191 8.51 6.61 -7.97
C ALA A 191 8.71 7.48 -6.72
N GLN A 192 7.64 8.04 -6.14
CA GLN A 192 7.71 8.85 -4.92
C GLN A 192 7.65 8.02 -3.63
N ALA A 193 7.45 6.69 -3.72
CA ALA A 193 7.36 5.79 -2.58
C ALA A 193 8.44 4.71 -2.62
N ASP A 194 8.92 4.25 -1.45
CA ASP A 194 9.82 3.09 -1.37
C ASP A 194 9.05 1.79 -1.61
N SER A 195 7.83 1.66 -1.09
CA SER A 195 6.93 0.54 -1.39
C SER A 195 5.50 0.99 -1.66
N VAL A 196 4.77 0.22 -2.45
CA VAL A 196 3.36 0.48 -2.80
C VAL A 196 2.54 -0.77 -2.54
N MET A 197 1.42 -0.62 -1.86
CA MET A 197 0.36 -1.63 -1.83
C MET A 197 -0.72 -1.22 -2.83
N PHE A 198 -1.28 -2.15 -3.62
CA PHE A 198 -2.48 -1.86 -4.41
C PHE A 198 -3.43 -3.05 -4.46
N CYS A 199 -4.73 -2.79 -4.57
CA CYS A 199 -5.75 -3.84 -4.53
C CYS A 199 -6.13 -4.34 -5.92
N LEU A 200 -6.30 -5.66 -6.04
CA LEU A 200 -6.89 -6.31 -7.21
C LEU A 200 -8.42 -6.49 -7.02
N SER A 201 -8.87 -6.62 -5.77
CA SER A 201 -10.26 -6.97 -5.41
C SER A 201 -11.22 -5.80 -5.19
N LYS A 202 -10.94 -4.67 -5.84
CA LYS A 202 -11.79 -3.46 -5.84
C LYS A 202 -12.24 -3.16 -7.27
N GLY A 203 -12.04 -1.93 -7.76
CA GLY A 203 -12.33 -1.56 -9.15
C GLY A 203 -11.72 -2.49 -10.22
N LEU A 204 -10.61 -3.18 -9.92
CA LEU A 204 -10.01 -4.17 -10.83
C LEU A 204 -10.71 -5.54 -10.86
N SER A 205 -11.75 -5.76 -10.05
CA SER A 205 -12.70 -6.88 -10.12
C SER A 205 -12.15 -8.29 -9.85
N ALA A 206 -10.90 -8.45 -9.41
CA ALA A 206 -10.43 -9.75 -8.95
C ALA A 206 -11.24 -10.20 -7.71
N PRO A 207 -11.44 -11.51 -7.49
CA PRO A 207 -12.24 -11.96 -6.35
C PRO A 207 -11.53 -11.72 -5.00
N VAL A 208 -10.20 -11.80 -4.99
CA VAL A 208 -9.36 -11.72 -3.79
C VAL A 208 -8.03 -11.07 -4.19
N GLY A 209 -7.36 -10.46 -3.22
CA GLY A 209 -5.95 -10.20 -3.33
C GLY A 209 -5.57 -8.74 -3.52
N SER A 210 -4.32 -8.48 -3.18
CA SER A 210 -3.63 -7.21 -3.36
C SER A 210 -2.16 -7.52 -3.64
N MET A 211 -1.43 -6.52 -4.11
CA MET A 211 -0.01 -6.62 -4.40
C MET A 211 0.75 -5.66 -3.49
N VAL A 212 1.93 -6.08 -3.05
CA VAL A 212 2.94 -5.20 -2.47
C VAL A 212 4.13 -5.19 -3.42
N VAL A 213 4.64 -4.02 -3.78
CA VAL A 213 5.81 -3.86 -4.66
C VAL A 213 6.85 -2.94 -4.04
N GLY A 214 8.14 -3.19 -4.33
CA GLY A 214 9.25 -2.42 -3.76
C GLY A 214 10.62 -2.96 -4.18
N PRO A 215 11.70 -2.56 -3.49
CA PRO A 215 13.02 -3.13 -3.65
C PRO A 215 13.02 -4.65 -3.40
N ARG A 216 13.91 -5.38 -4.06
CA ARG A 216 13.98 -6.85 -3.93
C ARG A 216 14.21 -7.30 -2.49
N SER A 217 15.14 -6.65 -1.79
CA SER A 217 15.45 -6.94 -0.38
C SER A 217 14.26 -6.70 0.55
N PHE A 218 13.47 -5.66 0.28
CA PHE A 218 12.22 -5.40 1.00
C PHE A 218 11.20 -6.51 0.75
N ILE A 219 11.02 -6.95 -0.50
CA ILE A 219 10.06 -8.00 -0.86
C ILE A 219 10.45 -9.37 -0.28
N GLU A 220 11.74 -9.70 -0.24
CA GLU A 220 12.24 -10.92 0.40
C GLU A 220 11.87 -10.95 1.90
N MET A 221 12.05 -9.83 2.60
CA MET A 221 11.62 -9.71 4.00
C MET A 221 10.10 -9.71 4.13
N ALA A 222 9.39 -9.03 3.23
CA ALA A 222 7.92 -9.01 3.19
C ALA A 222 7.33 -10.42 3.06
N ARG A 223 7.94 -11.30 2.24
CA ARG A 223 7.52 -12.70 2.10
C ARG A 223 7.69 -13.48 3.39
N ARG A 224 8.75 -13.23 4.17
CA ARG A 224 8.94 -13.82 5.51
C ARG A 224 7.88 -13.34 6.49
N VAL A 225 7.56 -12.04 6.48
CA VAL A 225 6.48 -11.49 7.34
C VAL A 225 5.13 -12.06 6.93
N ARG A 226 4.82 -12.15 5.63
CA ARG A 226 3.60 -12.81 5.12
C ARG A 226 3.47 -14.22 5.69
N LYS A 227 4.53 -15.04 5.60
CA LYS A 227 4.55 -16.41 6.14
C LYS A 227 4.32 -16.48 7.65
N ALA A 228 4.79 -15.48 8.40
CA ALA A 228 4.57 -15.40 9.85
C ALA A 228 3.13 -15.02 10.23
N LEU A 229 2.43 -14.28 9.37
CA LEU A 229 1.05 -13.87 9.56
C LEU A 229 0.03 -14.93 9.14
N GLY A 230 0.46 -15.96 8.38
CA GLY A 230 -0.37 -17.02 7.83
C GLY A 230 -0.48 -16.93 6.33
#